data_AF-A0A1D7VV95-F1
#
_entry.id   AF-A0A1D7VV95-F1
#
_cell.length_a   1.000
_cell.length_b   1.000
_cell.length_c   1.000
_cell.angle_alpha   90.00
_cell.angle_beta   90.00
_cell.angle_gamma   90.00
#
_symmetry.space_group_name_H-M   'P 1'
#
loop_
_entity.id
_entity.type
_entity.pdbx_description
1 polymer ?
#
loop_
_entity_poly.entity_id
_entity_poly.type
_entity_poly.pdbx_seq_one_letter_code
_entity_poly.pdbx_strand_id
1 'polypeptide(L)'
;MAKKGKAAVPFLLRTTGATLAAGALGALVYIPSLLLRGVAATFGGLFRWLRLAPRNGKKWGARFTRWSVTVSKWVFLKLMRRAKAKYADAVRPDVLTDFPEPGRRTKSAFDWPSDHFGGNLVSVFQLETEGMREAYARYEPPMMLAVAAEYWGLPEGLTSTGEAIRQLAINTADKYPADARMADLVAEVYALLHQAAQKAAEVGPLFAKVHEHDLRRYEEPRPGEHMWNILERRQDGSFDQRQPSHFVAVTQDIAHVYARYEPGHMNQVAAEFEGIPTGIDNVAAAVQLLQVRSNEKYPVDKAIVDALADVHTLLLKAASAAQDLMPNFRRLHAPDIARHEAPRNGVEAEGMWDV
;
A
#
# COMPACT_ATOMS: atom_id res chain seq x y z
N MET A 1 -7.13 15.56 -9.04
CA MET A 1 -7.70 16.77 -8.36
C MET A 1 -9.23 16.75 -8.18
N ALA A 2 -10.00 16.02 -8.99
CA ALA A 2 -11.48 16.02 -8.93
C ALA A 2 -12.09 15.50 -7.60
N LYS A 3 -11.53 14.46 -6.96
CA LYS A 3 -12.02 13.92 -5.66
C LYS A 3 -11.95 14.97 -4.53
N LYS A 4 -10.82 15.71 -4.44
CA LYS A 4 -10.62 16.81 -3.47
C LYS A 4 -11.66 17.92 -3.65
N GLY A 5 -11.91 18.33 -4.90
CA GLY A 5 -12.91 19.36 -5.21
C GLY A 5 -14.34 18.95 -4.83
N LYS A 6 -14.75 17.71 -5.16
CA LYS A 6 -16.09 17.19 -4.81
C LYS A 6 -16.29 17.02 -3.30
N ALA A 7 -15.24 16.65 -2.55
CA ALA A 7 -15.31 16.46 -1.10
C ALA A 7 -15.19 17.76 -0.30
N ALA A 8 -14.66 18.84 -0.89
CA ALA A 8 -14.47 20.13 -0.21
C ALA A 8 -15.79 20.80 0.19
N VAL A 9 -16.76 20.82 -0.73
CA VAL A 9 -18.10 21.42 -0.49
C VAL A 9 -18.81 20.80 0.72
N PRO A 10 -18.98 19.46 0.82
CA PRO A 10 -19.64 18.85 1.98
C PRO A 10 -18.80 18.91 3.26
N PHE A 11 -17.48 19.09 3.19
CA PHE A 11 -16.66 19.37 4.36
C PHE A 11 -16.94 20.78 4.90
N LEU A 12 -16.92 21.79 4.03
CA LEU A 12 -17.22 23.18 4.40
C LEU A 12 -18.61 23.31 5.04
N LEU A 13 -19.64 22.68 4.47
CA LEU A 13 -20.99 22.65 5.05
C LEU A 13 -21.04 22.01 6.46
N ARG A 14 -20.21 21.00 6.71
CA ARG A 14 -20.11 20.38 8.05
C ARG A 14 -19.34 21.24 9.02
N THR A 15 -18.36 22.02 8.57
CA THR A 15 -17.65 22.98 9.42
C THR A 15 -18.57 24.13 9.85
N THR A 16 -19.39 24.67 8.94
CA THR A 16 -20.38 25.71 9.27
C THR A 16 -21.50 25.16 10.16
N GLY A 17 -21.96 23.93 9.91
CA GLY A 17 -22.89 23.26 10.83
C GLY A 17 -22.31 23.06 12.23
N ALA A 18 -21.02 22.70 12.34
CA ALA A 18 -20.34 22.50 13.62
C ALA A 18 -20.17 23.81 14.42
N THR A 19 -19.90 24.95 13.76
CA THR A 19 -19.80 26.25 14.44
C THR A 19 -21.16 26.71 14.96
N LEU A 20 -22.22 26.58 14.16
CA LEU A 20 -23.59 26.93 14.57
C LEU A 20 -24.07 26.07 15.74
N ALA A 21 -23.88 24.75 15.67
CA ALA A 21 -24.27 23.83 16.74
C ALA A 21 -23.50 24.08 18.04
N ALA A 22 -22.19 24.37 17.95
CA ALA A 22 -21.36 24.72 19.10
C ALA A 22 -21.78 26.05 19.74
N GLY A 23 -22.15 27.05 18.93
CA GLY A 23 -22.67 28.33 19.40
C GLY A 23 -24.02 28.18 20.11
N ALA A 24 -24.96 27.45 19.51
CA ALA A 24 -26.29 27.21 20.08
C ALA A 24 -26.24 26.47 21.43
N LEU A 25 -25.46 25.39 21.53
CA LEU A 25 -25.29 24.66 22.79
C LEU A 25 -24.53 25.47 23.85
N GLY A 26 -23.58 26.29 23.44
CA GLY A 26 -22.92 27.25 24.33
C GLY A 26 -23.88 28.25 24.94
N ALA A 27 -24.78 28.82 24.11
CA ALA A 27 -25.79 29.76 24.54
C ALA A 27 -26.82 29.12 25.49
N LEU A 28 -27.24 27.88 25.21
CA LEU A 28 -28.14 27.13 26.10
C LEU A 28 -27.53 26.87 27.48
N VAL A 29 -26.23 26.56 27.54
CA VAL A 29 -25.52 26.34 28.82
C VAL A 29 -25.18 27.67 29.51
N TYR A 30 -25.15 28.78 28.79
CA TYR A 30 -24.81 30.09 29.34
C TYR A 30 -25.86 30.61 30.34
N ILE A 31 -27.15 30.42 30.04
CA ILE A 31 -28.27 30.85 30.91
C ILE A 31 -28.19 30.21 32.32
N PRO A 32 -28.14 28.88 32.48
CA PRO A 32 -27.98 28.26 33.80
C PRO A 32 -26.62 28.58 34.44
N SER A 33 -25.57 28.79 33.64
CA SER A 33 -24.25 29.21 34.16
C SER A 33 -24.27 30.61 34.79
N LEU A 34 -25.07 31.54 34.25
CA LEU A 34 -25.29 32.86 34.84
C LEU A 34 -26.10 32.78 36.13
N LEU A 35 -27.13 31.94 36.19
CA LEU A 35 -27.91 31.70 37.40
C LEU A 35 -27.02 31.14 38.52
N LEU A 36 -26.20 30.12 38.23
CA LEU A 36 -25.24 29.55 39.19
C LEU A 36 -24.18 30.57 39.63
N ARG A 37 -23.73 31.45 38.72
CA ARG A 37 -22.83 32.54 39.08
C ARG A 37 -23.51 33.57 39.99
N GLY A 38 -24.79 33.87 39.77
CA GLY A 38 -25.61 34.73 40.64
C GLY A 38 -25.76 34.12 42.04
N VAL A 39 -26.13 32.85 42.14
CA VAL A 39 -26.23 32.10 43.40
C VAL A 39 -24.87 32.04 44.12
N ALA A 40 -23.78 31.83 43.39
CA ALA A 40 -22.44 31.85 43.94
C ALA A 40 -22.01 33.24 44.45
N ALA A 41 -22.54 34.32 43.86
CA ALA A 41 -22.29 35.69 44.31
C ALA A 41 -23.09 36.04 45.57
N THR A 42 -24.34 35.57 45.69
CA THR A 42 -25.23 35.87 46.83
C THR A 42 -24.97 34.99 48.04
N PHE A 43 -24.75 33.68 47.85
CA PHE A 43 -24.56 32.70 48.94
C PHE A 43 -23.09 32.29 49.15
N GLY A 44 -22.15 32.90 48.43
CA GLY A 44 -20.74 32.51 48.45
C GLY A 44 -20.07 32.61 49.83
N GLY A 45 -20.57 33.47 50.73
CA GLY A 45 -20.13 33.56 52.13
C GLY A 45 -20.59 32.36 52.97
N LEU A 46 -21.87 31.98 52.84
CA LEU A 46 -22.46 30.82 53.51
C LEU A 46 -21.80 29.51 53.06
N PHE A 47 -21.57 29.33 51.77
CA PHE A 47 -20.88 28.15 51.23
C PHE A 47 -19.40 28.07 51.64
N ARG A 48 -18.72 29.20 51.88
CA ARG A 48 -17.36 29.20 52.44
C ARG A 48 -17.36 28.82 53.92
N TRP A 49 -18.36 29.28 54.68
CA TRP A 49 -18.52 28.92 56.08
C TRP A 49 -18.78 27.42 56.25
N LEU A 50 -19.62 26.83 55.38
CA LEU A 50 -19.87 25.38 55.31
C LEU A 50 -18.72 24.57 54.67
N ARG A 51 -17.57 25.19 54.33
CA ARG A 51 -16.42 24.58 53.63
C ARG A 51 -16.72 23.96 52.25
N LEU A 52 -17.85 24.30 51.63
CA LEU A 52 -18.26 23.80 50.31
C LEU A 52 -17.68 24.63 49.15
N ALA A 53 -17.11 25.81 49.43
CA ALA A 53 -16.46 26.68 48.44
C ALA A 53 -15.02 27.04 48.86
N PRO A 54 -14.09 27.20 47.89
CA PRO A 54 -12.68 27.50 48.17
C PRO A 54 -12.50 28.87 48.83
N ARG A 55 -11.58 28.95 49.80
CA ARG A 55 -11.31 30.15 50.61
C ARG A 55 -10.84 31.38 49.81
N ASN A 56 -10.26 31.19 48.62
CA ASN A 56 -9.81 32.27 47.73
C ASN A 56 -10.97 32.83 46.87
N GLY A 57 -11.72 33.77 47.44
CA GLY A 57 -13.08 34.14 47.09
C GLY A 57 -13.39 34.95 45.82
N LYS A 58 -12.46 35.21 44.89
CA LYS A 58 -12.77 36.02 43.68
C LYS A 58 -12.99 35.22 42.38
N LYS A 59 -12.53 33.97 42.30
CA LYS A 59 -12.52 33.17 41.04
C LYS A 59 -13.53 32.03 40.97
N TRP A 60 -14.25 31.72 42.05
CA TRP A 60 -15.11 30.53 42.12
C TRP A 60 -16.35 30.63 41.22
N GLY A 61 -17.13 31.73 41.30
CA GLY A 61 -18.30 31.94 40.45
C GLY A 61 -17.97 32.13 38.96
N ALA A 62 -16.77 32.62 38.64
CA ALA A 62 -16.28 32.78 37.27
C ALA A 62 -16.02 31.43 36.56
N ARG A 63 -15.96 30.30 37.29
CA ARG A 63 -15.82 28.96 36.70
C ARG A 63 -17.08 28.51 35.99
N PHE A 64 -18.27 28.88 36.49
CA PHE A 64 -19.54 28.48 35.88
C PHE A 64 -19.71 29.10 34.48
N THR A 65 -19.35 30.38 34.30
CA THR A 65 -19.40 31.01 32.97
C THR A 65 -18.35 30.47 31.99
N ARG A 66 -17.36 29.69 32.44
CA ARG A 66 -16.44 28.96 31.55
C ARG A 66 -17.03 27.67 31.02
N TRP A 67 -18.13 27.17 31.60
CA TRP A 67 -18.79 25.95 31.15
C TRP A 67 -19.39 26.10 29.76
N SER A 68 -20.02 27.24 29.43
CA SER A 68 -20.52 27.51 28.08
C SER A 68 -19.41 27.43 27.04
N VAL A 69 -18.27 28.08 27.30
CA VAL A 69 -17.09 28.05 26.41
C VAL A 69 -16.52 26.63 26.29
N THR A 70 -16.49 25.88 27.39
CA THR A 70 -15.98 24.51 27.41
C THR A 70 -16.88 23.57 26.61
N VAL A 71 -18.20 23.70 26.75
CA VAL A 71 -19.20 22.91 26.02
C VAL A 71 -19.16 23.26 24.54
N SER A 72 -19.13 24.53 24.16
CA SER A 72 -18.97 24.95 22.76
C SER A 72 -17.71 24.37 22.14
N LYS A 73 -16.58 24.48 22.83
CA LYS A 73 -15.30 23.92 22.36
C LYS A 73 -15.38 22.40 22.20
N TRP A 74 -15.98 21.69 23.16
CA TRP A 74 -16.13 20.24 23.11
C TRP A 74 -17.01 19.78 21.94
N VAL A 75 -18.18 20.42 21.76
CA VAL A 75 -19.10 20.12 20.66
C VAL A 75 -18.43 20.38 19.31
N PHE A 76 -17.78 21.55 19.16
CA PHE A 76 -17.06 21.90 17.95
C PHE A 76 -15.97 20.88 17.62
N LEU A 77 -15.12 20.53 18.60
CA LEU A 77 -14.06 19.54 18.40
C LEU A 77 -14.61 18.16 18.04
N LYS A 78 -15.71 17.73 18.66
CA LYS A 78 -16.35 16.42 18.37
C LYS A 78 -16.92 16.38 16.95
N LEU A 79 -17.64 17.43 16.54
CA LEU A 79 -18.20 17.52 15.20
C LEU A 79 -17.12 17.70 14.13
N MET A 80 -16.09 18.51 14.40
CA MET A 80 -14.94 18.68 13.50
C MET A 80 -14.14 17.39 13.35
N ARG A 81 -13.97 16.59 14.42
CA ARG A 81 -13.33 15.27 14.31
C ARG A 81 -14.10 14.36 13.35
N ARG A 82 -15.43 14.33 13.45
CA ARG A 82 -16.29 13.58 12.52
C ARG A 82 -16.25 14.13 11.09
N ALA A 83 -16.25 15.45 10.93
CA ALA A 83 -16.16 16.10 9.62
C ALA A 83 -14.81 15.81 8.94
N LYS A 84 -13.71 15.86 9.70
CA LYS A 84 -12.36 15.51 9.23
C LYS A 84 -12.26 14.04 8.85
N ALA A 85 -12.82 13.13 9.64
CA ALA A 85 -12.86 11.70 9.31
C ALA A 85 -13.61 11.46 7.98
N LYS A 86 -14.82 12.01 7.82
CA LYS A 86 -15.60 11.88 6.58
C LYS A 86 -14.92 12.51 5.35
N TYR A 87 -14.18 13.61 5.54
CA TYR A 87 -13.40 14.22 4.47
C TYR A 87 -12.17 13.38 4.12
N ALA A 88 -11.48 12.84 5.12
CA ALA A 88 -10.37 11.92 4.92
C ALA A 88 -10.81 10.68 4.16
N ASP A 89 -11.96 10.08 4.49
CA ASP A 89 -12.53 8.94 3.76
C ASP A 89 -12.90 9.32 2.31
N ALA A 90 -13.52 10.47 2.09
CA ALA A 90 -13.95 10.91 0.76
C ALA A 90 -12.80 11.35 -0.16
N VAL A 91 -11.66 11.73 0.42
CA VAL A 91 -10.44 12.14 -0.29
C VAL A 91 -9.39 11.03 -0.28
N ARG A 92 -9.65 9.92 0.39
CA ARG A 92 -8.73 8.79 0.47
C ARG A 92 -8.40 8.35 -0.96
N PRO A 93 -7.12 8.31 -1.34
CA PRO A 93 -6.74 7.63 -2.57
C PRO A 93 -7.20 6.17 -2.47
N ASP A 94 -7.49 5.54 -3.61
CA ASP A 94 -8.02 4.17 -3.61
C ASP A 94 -7.08 3.31 -2.76
N VAL A 95 -7.65 2.52 -1.83
CA VAL A 95 -6.96 1.90 -0.68
C VAL A 95 -5.70 1.11 -1.08
N LEU A 96 -5.59 0.74 -2.35
CA LEU A 96 -4.47 0.06 -3.00
C LEU A 96 -3.30 0.96 -3.41
N THR A 97 -3.28 2.25 -3.07
CA THR A 97 -2.18 3.18 -3.46
C THR A 97 -1.54 3.90 -2.29
N ASP A 98 -2.03 3.65 -1.07
CA ASP A 98 -1.45 4.14 0.19
C ASP A 98 -0.52 3.07 0.76
N PHE A 99 0.71 3.06 0.26
CA PHE A 99 1.70 2.06 0.60
C PHE A 99 2.60 2.49 1.77
N PRO A 100 3.16 1.54 2.53
CA PRO A 100 4.24 1.80 3.47
C PRO A 100 5.42 2.49 2.78
N GLU A 101 6.17 3.31 3.53
CA GLU A 101 7.40 3.95 3.02
C GLU A 101 8.40 2.88 2.50
N PRO A 102 9.06 3.12 1.35
CA PRO A 102 10.03 2.19 0.78
C PRO A 102 11.10 1.76 1.77
N GLY A 103 11.44 0.47 1.77
CA GLY A 103 12.51 -0.08 2.62
C GLY A 103 12.14 -0.14 4.11
N ARG A 104 10.89 0.15 4.47
CA ARG A 104 10.38 -0.07 5.81
C ARG A 104 9.73 -1.44 5.88
N ARG A 105 10.20 -2.28 6.81
CA ARG A 105 9.64 -3.61 7.06
C ARG A 105 8.11 -3.55 7.17
N THR A 106 7.42 -4.07 6.16
CA THR A 106 6.02 -4.45 6.27
C THR A 106 5.94 -5.57 7.30
N LYS A 107 4.98 -5.46 8.22
CA LYS A 107 4.72 -6.57 9.14
C LYS A 107 4.30 -7.78 8.31
N SER A 108 5.20 -8.74 8.18
CA SER A 108 4.89 -10.06 7.61
C SER A 108 3.74 -10.69 8.41
N ALA A 109 2.92 -11.53 7.78
CA ALA A 109 1.88 -12.29 8.48
C ALA A 109 2.46 -13.19 9.60
N PHE A 110 3.75 -13.49 9.53
CA PHE A 110 4.55 -14.17 10.54
C PHE A 110 5.45 -13.16 11.27
N ASP A 111 5.10 -12.82 12.52
CA ASP A 111 5.82 -11.81 13.30
C ASP A 111 7.07 -12.45 13.95
N TRP A 112 8.22 -12.37 13.26
CA TRP A 112 9.52 -12.74 13.85
C TRP A 112 10.09 -11.55 14.63
N PRO A 113 10.68 -11.77 15.83
CA PRO A 113 11.43 -10.73 16.55
C PRO A 113 12.40 -10.04 15.60
N SER A 114 12.53 -8.72 15.61
CA SER A 114 13.40 -8.02 14.64
C SER A 114 14.87 -8.43 14.75
N ASP A 115 15.31 -8.85 15.93
CA ASP A 115 16.69 -9.21 16.23
C ASP A 115 16.98 -10.70 15.97
N HIS A 116 16.82 -11.13 14.72
CA HIS A 116 17.12 -12.49 14.28
C HIS A 116 17.95 -12.49 12.98
N PHE A 117 18.53 -13.64 12.65
CA PHE A 117 19.34 -13.82 11.46
C PHE A 117 18.55 -13.49 10.19
N GLY A 118 18.98 -12.44 9.48
CA GLY A 118 18.29 -11.86 8.33
C GLY A 118 17.32 -10.71 8.67
N GLY A 119 16.66 -10.76 9.83
CA GLY A 119 15.56 -9.86 10.20
C GLY A 119 15.86 -8.37 10.35
N ASN A 120 17.14 -7.99 10.40
CA ASN A 120 17.59 -6.59 10.43
C ASN A 120 17.89 -6.00 9.04
N LEU A 121 17.88 -6.83 7.99
CA LEU A 121 18.21 -6.45 6.63
C LEU A 121 16.94 -6.39 5.77
N VAL A 122 16.95 -5.55 4.75
CA VAL A 122 15.87 -5.43 3.78
C VAL A 122 16.22 -6.27 2.56
N SER A 123 15.29 -7.13 2.14
CA SER A 123 15.45 -7.86 0.88
C SER A 123 15.51 -6.91 -0.30
N VAL A 124 16.47 -7.13 -1.20
CA VAL A 124 16.59 -6.46 -2.48
C VAL A 124 15.35 -6.74 -3.33
N PHE A 125 14.92 -8.01 -3.43
CA PHE A 125 13.71 -8.35 -4.18
C PHE A 125 12.47 -7.62 -3.64
N GLN A 126 12.30 -7.58 -2.32
CA GLN A 126 11.21 -6.81 -1.70
C GLN A 126 11.31 -5.32 -2.03
N LEU A 127 12.49 -4.72 -1.90
CA LEU A 127 12.70 -3.29 -2.15
C LEU A 127 12.38 -2.91 -3.60
N GLU A 128 12.89 -3.68 -4.56
CA GLU A 128 12.66 -3.43 -5.99
C GLU A 128 11.18 -3.59 -6.36
N THR A 129 10.51 -4.61 -5.81
CA THR A 129 9.07 -4.81 -6.04
C THR A 129 8.20 -3.76 -5.34
N GLU A 130 8.62 -3.21 -4.19
CA GLU A 130 7.99 -2.05 -3.55
C GLU A 130 8.07 -0.82 -4.46
N GLY A 131 9.27 -0.54 -4.99
CA GLY A 131 9.50 0.57 -5.93
C GLY A 131 8.66 0.42 -7.20
N MET A 132 8.64 -0.79 -7.78
CA MET A 132 7.81 -1.14 -8.93
C MET A 132 6.32 -0.90 -8.66
N ARG A 133 5.80 -1.39 -7.53
CA ARG A 133 4.41 -1.22 -7.11
C ARG A 133 4.04 0.25 -6.95
N GLU A 134 4.91 1.04 -6.31
CA GLU A 134 4.71 2.47 -6.16
C GLU A 134 4.71 3.23 -7.49
N ALA A 135 5.66 2.92 -8.37
CA ALA A 135 5.74 3.52 -9.69
C ALA A 135 4.46 3.20 -10.49
N TYR A 136 4.03 1.94 -10.47
CA TYR A 136 2.80 1.51 -11.15
C TYR A 136 1.54 2.15 -10.57
N ALA A 137 1.46 2.34 -9.26
CA ALA A 137 0.31 3.01 -8.64
C ALA A 137 0.15 4.47 -9.06
N ARG A 138 1.26 5.17 -9.28
CA ARG A 138 1.28 6.56 -9.76
C ARG A 138 0.99 6.68 -11.25
N TYR A 139 1.19 5.61 -12.00
CA TYR A 139 0.93 5.59 -13.44
C TYR A 139 -0.58 5.74 -13.72
N GLU A 140 -0.92 6.72 -14.55
CA GLU A 140 -2.26 6.90 -15.10
C GLU A 140 -2.19 6.73 -16.62
N PRO A 141 -2.69 5.62 -17.18
CA PRO A 141 -2.68 5.40 -18.63
C PRO A 141 -3.40 6.55 -19.36
N PRO A 142 -2.75 7.21 -20.35
CA PRO A 142 -3.32 8.37 -21.03
C PRO A 142 -4.48 8.01 -21.98
N MET A 143 -4.54 6.76 -22.44
CA MET A 143 -5.53 6.27 -23.40
C MET A 143 -5.70 4.75 -23.34
N MET A 144 -6.74 4.22 -23.99
CA MET A 144 -7.02 2.77 -23.98
C MET A 144 -5.93 1.91 -24.65
N LEU A 145 -5.18 2.44 -25.63
CA LEU A 145 -4.04 1.69 -26.19
C LEU A 145 -2.91 1.50 -25.16
N ALA A 146 -2.73 2.46 -24.24
CA ALA A 146 -1.79 2.29 -23.14
C ALA A 146 -2.28 1.24 -22.13
N VAL A 147 -3.59 1.17 -21.88
CA VAL A 147 -4.20 0.10 -21.08
C VAL A 147 -4.05 -1.27 -21.76
N ALA A 148 -4.26 -1.32 -23.08
CA ALA A 148 -4.05 -2.53 -23.87
C ALA A 148 -2.60 -3.00 -23.79
N ALA A 149 -1.64 -2.07 -23.86
CA ALA A 149 -0.22 -2.38 -23.67
C ALA A 149 0.04 -3.04 -22.30
N GLU A 150 -0.60 -2.57 -21.22
CA GLU A 150 -0.50 -3.25 -19.92
C GLU A 150 -0.96 -4.71 -20.00
N TYR A 151 -2.11 -5.00 -20.62
CA TYR A 151 -2.60 -6.38 -20.76
C TYR A 151 -1.67 -7.29 -21.55
N TRP A 152 -1.07 -6.77 -22.63
CA TRP A 152 -0.10 -7.50 -23.44
C TRP A 152 1.25 -7.66 -22.73
N GLY A 153 1.65 -6.69 -21.91
CA GLY A 153 2.91 -6.68 -21.18
C GLY A 153 2.90 -7.49 -19.89
N LEU A 154 1.73 -7.79 -19.30
CA LEU A 154 1.62 -8.61 -18.08
C LEU A 154 2.47 -9.89 -18.10
N PRO A 155 2.39 -10.78 -19.11
CA PRO A 155 3.20 -12.00 -19.13
C PRO A 155 4.70 -11.72 -19.10
N GLU A 156 5.17 -10.71 -19.82
CA GLU A 156 6.59 -10.32 -19.84
C GLU A 156 7.02 -9.78 -18.46
N GLY A 157 6.24 -8.87 -17.87
CA GLY A 157 6.58 -8.30 -16.57
C GLY A 157 6.59 -9.33 -15.44
N LEU A 158 5.66 -10.29 -15.47
CA LEU A 158 5.65 -11.41 -14.53
C LEU A 158 6.82 -12.37 -14.78
N THR A 159 7.21 -12.58 -16.04
CA THR A 159 8.40 -13.38 -16.38
C THR A 159 9.67 -12.73 -15.84
N SER A 160 9.85 -11.42 -16.04
CA SER A 160 10.98 -10.66 -15.48
C SER A 160 11.04 -10.77 -13.96
N THR A 161 9.90 -10.62 -13.28
CA THR A 161 9.82 -10.82 -11.82
C THR A 161 10.24 -12.24 -11.42
N GLY A 162 9.79 -13.25 -12.17
CA GLY A 162 10.16 -14.64 -11.96
C GLY A 162 11.63 -14.94 -12.20
N GLU A 163 12.30 -14.23 -13.12
CA GLU A 163 13.74 -14.41 -13.40
C GLU A 163 14.61 -14.08 -12.19
N ALA A 164 14.23 -13.09 -11.38
CA ALA A 164 14.92 -12.80 -10.12
C ALA A 164 14.85 -13.99 -9.14
N ILE A 165 13.67 -14.58 -8.96
CA ILE A 165 13.49 -15.76 -8.08
C ILE A 165 14.21 -16.98 -8.65
N ARG A 166 14.17 -17.18 -9.97
CA ARG A 166 14.92 -18.24 -10.64
C ARG A 166 16.42 -18.08 -10.39
N GLN A 167 16.95 -16.86 -10.50
CA GLN A 167 18.36 -16.59 -10.23
C GLN A 167 18.70 -16.86 -8.77
N LEU A 168 17.80 -16.54 -7.83
CA LEU A 168 17.98 -16.92 -6.43
C LEU A 168 18.06 -18.44 -6.27
N ALA A 169 17.19 -19.20 -6.92
CA ALA A 169 17.21 -20.66 -6.85
C ALA A 169 18.54 -21.23 -7.36
N ILE A 170 19.02 -20.74 -8.52
CA ILE A 170 20.31 -21.13 -9.10
C ILE A 170 21.45 -20.79 -8.15
N ASN A 171 21.51 -19.56 -7.63
CA ASN A 171 22.56 -19.16 -6.70
C ASN A 171 22.50 -19.95 -5.38
N THR A 172 21.30 -20.30 -4.90
CA THR A 172 21.12 -21.12 -3.70
C THR A 172 21.61 -22.55 -3.91
N ALA A 173 21.45 -23.10 -5.12
CA ALA A 173 21.96 -24.42 -5.47
C ALA A 173 23.48 -24.44 -5.67
N ASP A 174 24.02 -23.44 -6.35
CA ASP A 174 25.38 -23.51 -6.91
C ASP A 174 26.41 -22.67 -6.15
N LYS A 175 25.99 -21.58 -5.48
CA LYS A 175 26.90 -20.55 -4.92
C LYS A 175 26.82 -20.40 -3.43
N TYR A 176 25.62 -20.40 -2.86
CA TYR A 176 25.43 -20.12 -1.44
C TYR A 176 25.66 -21.38 -0.61
N PRO A 177 26.26 -21.28 0.58
CA PRO A 177 26.38 -22.39 1.52
C PRO A 177 25.03 -22.65 2.20
N ALA A 178 24.02 -23.04 1.42
CA ALA A 178 22.68 -23.37 1.87
C ALA A 178 22.36 -24.85 1.61
N ASP A 179 21.50 -25.45 2.43
CA ASP A 179 20.95 -26.80 2.20
C ASP A 179 20.25 -26.85 0.84
N ALA A 180 20.53 -27.89 0.04
CA ALA A 180 20.01 -28.05 -1.32
C ALA A 180 18.48 -27.97 -1.40
N ARG A 181 17.77 -28.38 -0.33
CA ARG A 181 16.29 -28.27 -0.27
C ARG A 181 15.80 -26.82 -0.33
N MET A 182 16.63 -25.85 0.05
CA MET A 182 16.27 -24.44 -0.11
C MET A 182 16.16 -24.06 -1.57
N ALA A 183 17.04 -24.57 -2.44
CA ALA A 183 16.97 -24.30 -3.87
C ALA A 183 15.68 -24.89 -4.47
N ASP A 184 15.29 -26.09 -4.06
CA ASP A 184 14.04 -26.74 -4.48
C ASP A 184 12.82 -25.90 -4.08
N LEU A 185 12.75 -25.43 -2.82
CA LEU A 185 11.66 -24.59 -2.34
C LEU A 185 11.56 -23.26 -3.09
N VAL A 186 12.69 -22.62 -3.41
CA VAL A 186 12.69 -21.38 -4.21
C VAL A 186 12.26 -21.67 -5.65
N ALA A 187 12.64 -22.82 -6.22
CA ALA A 187 12.22 -23.25 -7.54
C ALA A 187 10.71 -23.53 -7.62
N GLU A 188 10.09 -24.06 -6.56
CA GLU A 188 8.64 -24.22 -6.44
C GLU A 188 7.91 -22.87 -6.50
N VAL A 189 8.42 -21.86 -5.79
CA VAL A 189 7.89 -20.48 -5.84
C VAL A 189 8.00 -19.91 -7.26
N TYR A 190 9.15 -20.09 -7.92
CA TYR A 190 9.34 -19.69 -9.32
C TYR A 190 8.34 -20.37 -10.26
N ALA A 191 8.08 -21.67 -10.08
CA ALA A 191 7.13 -22.41 -10.91
C ALA A 191 5.70 -21.83 -10.80
N LEU A 192 5.28 -21.42 -9.60
CA LEU A 192 3.99 -20.76 -9.39
C LEU A 192 3.92 -19.38 -10.05
N LEU A 193 4.99 -18.58 -9.98
CA LEU A 193 5.06 -17.32 -10.73
C LEU A 193 5.02 -17.54 -12.24
N HIS A 194 5.70 -18.58 -12.73
CA HIS A 194 5.65 -18.92 -14.15
C HIS A 194 4.23 -19.31 -14.59
N GLN A 195 3.48 -20.05 -13.77
CA GLN A 195 2.07 -20.33 -14.02
C GLN A 195 1.22 -19.05 -14.07
N ALA A 196 1.49 -18.08 -13.19
CA ALA A 196 0.83 -16.77 -13.23
C ALA A 196 1.15 -16.01 -14.53
N ALA A 197 2.40 -16.05 -15.01
CA ALA A 197 2.81 -15.46 -16.28
C ALA A 197 2.13 -16.14 -17.48
N GLN A 198 2.03 -17.48 -17.48
CA GLN A 198 1.30 -18.23 -18.51
C GLN A 198 -0.18 -17.84 -18.53
N LYS A 199 -0.82 -17.72 -17.37
CA LYS A 199 -2.21 -17.28 -17.27
C LYS A 199 -2.37 -15.83 -17.76
N ALA A 200 -1.41 -14.96 -17.46
CA ALA A 200 -1.40 -13.58 -17.92
C ALA A 200 -1.29 -13.45 -19.45
N ALA A 201 -0.65 -14.41 -20.13
CA ALA A 201 -0.53 -14.44 -21.58
C ALA A 201 -1.89 -14.57 -22.30
N GLU A 202 -2.94 -14.99 -21.60
CA GLU A 202 -4.31 -15.04 -22.14
C GLU A 202 -5.00 -13.67 -22.17
N VAL A 203 -4.57 -12.71 -21.34
CA VAL A 203 -5.30 -11.44 -21.11
C VAL A 203 -5.25 -10.54 -22.35
N GLY A 204 -4.07 -10.33 -22.94
CA GLY A 204 -3.90 -9.52 -24.16
C GLY A 204 -4.72 -10.03 -25.35
N PRO A 205 -4.61 -11.32 -25.73
CA PRO A 205 -5.43 -11.92 -26.78
C PRO A 205 -6.93 -11.85 -26.49
N LEU A 206 -7.35 -12.06 -25.23
CA LEU A 206 -8.75 -11.92 -24.84
C LEU A 206 -9.25 -10.49 -25.04
N PHE A 207 -8.45 -9.49 -24.63
CA PHE A 207 -8.74 -8.08 -24.86
C PHE A 207 -8.93 -7.78 -26.35
N ALA A 208 -8.01 -8.26 -27.20
CA ALA A 208 -8.09 -8.05 -28.63
C ALA A 208 -9.33 -8.69 -29.25
N LYS A 209 -9.71 -9.88 -28.78
CA LYS A 209 -10.90 -10.59 -29.24
C LYS A 209 -12.20 -9.87 -28.87
N VAL A 210 -12.36 -9.45 -27.61
CA VAL A 210 -13.62 -8.86 -27.14
C VAL A 210 -13.78 -7.39 -27.55
N HIS A 211 -12.68 -6.70 -27.88
CA HIS A 211 -12.66 -5.32 -28.39
C HIS A 211 -12.25 -5.22 -29.86
N GLU A 212 -12.44 -6.28 -30.64
CA GLU A 212 -12.01 -6.34 -32.05
C GLU A 212 -12.55 -5.16 -32.86
N HIS A 213 -13.83 -4.81 -32.67
CA HIS A 213 -14.45 -3.68 -33.36
C HIS A 213 -13.80 -2.34 -32.97
N ASP A 214 -13.47 -2.15 -31.70
CA ASP A 214 -12.84 -0.92 -31.23
C ASP A 214 -11.40 -0.80 -31.72
N LEU A 215 -10.66 -1.91 -31.74
CA LEU A 215 -9.29 -1.97 -32.26
C LEU A 215 -9.25 -1.78 -33.78
N ARG A 216 -10.19 -2.37 -34.53
CA ARG A 216 -10.27 -2.20 -35.98
C ARG A 216 -10.44 -0.74 -36.38
N ARG A 217 -11.13 0.07 -35.56
CA ARG A 217 -11.24 1.53 -35.81
C ARG A 217 -9.92 2.26 -35.64
N TYR A 218 -8.97 1.73 -34.87
CA TYR A 218 -7.63 2.28 -34.72
C TYR A 218 -6.66 1.77 -35.78
N GLU A 219 -6.76 0.49 -36.15
CA GLU A 219 -5.90 -0.16 -37.14
C GLU A 219 -6.29 0.21 -38.58
N GLU A 220 -7.59 0.30 -38.84
CA GLU A 220 -8.20 0.62 -40.14
C GLU A 220 -9.23 1.76 -39.97
N PRO A 221 -8.77 2.99 -39.69
CA PRO A 221 -9.68 4.12 -39.48
C PRO A 221 -10.47 4.41 -40.76
N ARG A 222 -11.79 4.60 -40.60
CA ARG A 222 -12.66 5.00 -41.71
C ARG A 222 -12.33 6.41 -42.19
N PRO A 223 -12.69 6.76 -43.44
CA PRO A 223 -12.61 8.15 -43.89
C PRO A 223 -13.35 9.09 -42.92
N GLY A 224 -12.64 10.09 -42.38
CA GLY A 224 -13.21 11.04 -41.43
C GLY A 224 -13.32 10.57 -39.98
N GLU A 225 -12.74 9.42 -39.59
CA GLU A 225 -12.81 8.87 -38.22
C GLU A 225 -12.31 9.86 -37.14
N HIS A 226 -11.36 10.73 -37.49
CA HIS A 226 -10.84 11.79 -36.62
C HIS A 226 -11.92 12.78 -36.13
N MET A 227 -13.06 12.92 -36.84
CA MET A 227 -14.18 13.76 -36.42
C MET A 227 -15.03 13.13 -35.31
N TRP A 228 -14.90 11.81 -35.10
CA TRP A 228 -15.64 11.04 -34.09
C TRP A 228 -14.79 10.70 -32.86
N ASN A 229 -13.48 10.93 -32.92
CA ASN A 229 -12.58 10.71 -31.79
C ASN A 229 -12.84 11.78 -30.71
N ILE A 230 -13.20 11.32 -29.52
CA ILE A 230 -13.57 12.16 -28.36
C ILE A 230 -12.34 12.72 -27.63
N LEU A 231 -11.12 12.34 -28.04
CA LEU A 231 -9.86 12.81 -27.48
C LEU A 231 -9.16 13.74 -28.46
N GLU A 232 -8.76 14.91 -27.97
CA GLU A 232 -7.95 15.88 -28.71
C GLU A 232 -6.64 15.24 -29.17
N ARG A 233 -6.24 15.57 -30.41
CA ARG A 233 -4.95 15.22 -30.97
C ARG A 233 -3.85 15.74 -30.06
N ARG A 234 -2.88 14.89 -29.70
CA ARG A 234 -1.65 15.35 -29.03
C ARG A 234 -0.97 16.40 -29.93
N GLN A 235 -0.35 17.41 -29.32
CA GLN A 235 0.17 18.60 -30.01
C GLN A 235 1.24 18.28 -31.08
N ASP A 236 1.85 17.10 -30.98
CA ASP A 236 2.83 16.52 -31.90
C ASP A 236 2.20 15.82 -33.12
N GLY A 237 0.87 15.73 -33.20
CA GLY A 237 0.13 15.14 -34.32
C GLY A 237 0.27 13.63 -34.45
N SER A 238 0.99 12.98 -33.54
CA SER A 238 1.29 11.54 -33.52
C SER A 238 0.19 10.77 -32.81
N PHE A 239 -0.20 9.62 -33.39
CA PHE A 239 -0.84 8.54 -32.66
C PHE A 239 0.28 7.59 -32.29
N ASP A 240 0.88 7.73 -31.12
CA ASP A 240 1.85 6.74 -30.67
C ASP A 240 1.08 5.48 -30.23
N GLN A 241 0.75 4.65 -31.23
CA GLN A 241 -0.19 3.52 -31.14
C GLN A 241 0.40 2.31 -30.43
N ARG A 242 1.71 2.31 -30.16
CA ARG A 242 2.44 1.25 -29.45
C ARG A 242 3.23 1.86 -28.31
N GLN A 243 2.52 2.28 -27.26
CA GLN A 243 3.17 2.59 -26.00
C GLN A 243 3.67 1.27 -25.40
N PRO A 244 4.95 1.16 -24.99
CA PRO A 244 5.41 0.02 -24.22
C PRO A 244 4.63 -0.06 -22.91
N SER A 245 4.41 -1.26 -22.39
CA SER A 245 3.76 -1.44 -21.10
C SER A 245 4.60 -0.77 -20.00
N HIS A 246 3.96 0.09 -19.21
CA HIS A 246 4.59 0.66 -18.04
C HIS A 246 4.88 -0.42 -17.01
N PHE A 247 3.99 -1.42 -16.84
CA PHE A 247 4.22 -2.58 -15.99
C PHE A 247 5.51 -3.32 -16.36
N VAL A 248 5.74 -3.58 -17.65
CA VAL A 248 6.99 -4.18 -18.14
C VAL A 248 8.18 -3.30 -17.79
N ALA A 249 8.12 -2.01 -18.10
CA ALA A 249 9.22 -1.09 -17.83
C ALA A 249 9.65 -1.11 -16.35
N VAL A 250 8.69 -1.13 -15.41
CA VAL A 250 9.00 -1.13 -13.98
C VAL A 250 9.37 -2.51 -13.41
N THR A 251 9.07 -3.60 -14.13
CA THR A 251 9.40 -4.97 -13.69
C THR A 251 10.71 -5.49 -14.28
N GLN A 252 11.17 -4.93 -15.41
CA GLN A 252 12.49 -5.23 -15.98
C GLN A 252 13.64 -4.88 -15.02
N ASP A 253 13.49 -3.79 -14.25
CA ASP A 253 14.49 -3.39 -13.26
C ASP A 253 14.69 -4.45 -12.16
N ILE A 254 13.64 -5.17 -11.76
CA ILE A 254 13.72 -6.22 -10.74
C ILE A 254 14.73 -7.29 -11.17
N ALA A 255 14.59 -7.85 -12.38
CA ALA A 255 15.51 -8.86 -12.90
C ALA A 255 16.93 -8.30 -13.08
N HIS A 256 17.04 -7.06 -13.59
CA HIS A 256 18.32 -6.43 -13.83
C HIS A 256 19.13 -6.14 -12.56
N VAL A 257 18.47 -5.73 -11.48
CA VAL A 257 19.12 -5.53 -10.17
C VAL A 257 19.51 -6.89 -9.60
N TYR A 258 18.61 -7.88 -9.65
CA TYR A 258 18.88 -9.20 -9.08
C TYR A 258 20.01 -9.96 -9.79
N ALA A 259 20.13 -9.81 -11.11
CA ALA A 259 21.21 -10.44 -11.88
C ALA A 259 22.62 -9.97 -11.46
N ARG A 260 22.72 -8.80 -10.82
CA ARG A 260 23.98 -8.22 -10.33
C ARG A 260 24.11 -8.30 -8.80
N TYR A 261 23.08 -8.80 -8.12
CA TYR A 261 23.06 -8.90 -6.68
C TYR A 261 23.97 -10.04 -6.22
N GLU A 262 25.00 -9.69 -5.45
CA GLU A 262 25.95 -10.62 -4.85
C GLU A 262 25.98 -10.39 -3.33
N PRO A 263 25.26 -11.20 -2.54
CA PRO A 263 25.28 -11.07 -1.09
C PRO A 263 26.66 -11.46 -0.56
N GLY A 264 27.21 -10.62 0.32
CA GLY A 264 28.49 -10.88 1.01
C GLY A 264 28.37 -11.84 2.18
N HIS A 265 27.17 -12.00 2.74
CA HIS A 265 26.93 -12.82 3.93
C HIS A 265 25.57 -13.54 3.88
N MET A 266 25.46 -14.69 4.55
CA MET A 266 24.23 -15.50 4.56
C MET A 266 23.03 -14.81 5.25
N ASN A 267 23.25 -13.79 6.08
CA ASN A 267 22.15 -13.00 6.62
C ASN A 267 21.43 -12.17 5.54
N GLN A 268 22.13 -11.72 4.49
CA GLN A 268 21.54 -11.06 3.34
C GLN A 268 20.72 -12.03 2.49
N VAL A 269 21.20 -13.27 2.34
CA VAL A 269 20.43 -14.36 1.69
C VAL A 269 19.18 -14.72 2.50
N ALA A 270 19.31 -14.80 3.83
CA ALA A 270 18.16 -15.03 4.71
C ALA A 270 17.11 -13.91 4.59
N ALA A 271 17.56 -12.64 4.48
CA ALA A 271 16.67 -11.52 4.25
C ALA A 271 15.88 -11.67 2.93
N GLU A 272 16.49 -12.20 1.86
CA GLU A 272 15.77 -12.53 0.63
C GLU A 272 14.66 -13.57 0.86
N PHE A 273 14.94 -14.65 1.59
CA PHE A 273 13.93 -15.67 1.90
C PHE A 273 12.76 -15.11 2.73
N GLU A 274 13.02 -14.14 3.61
CA GLU A 274 11.97 -13.44 4.37
C GLU A 274 11.21 -12.43 3.49
N GLY A 275 11.88 -11.75 2.55
CA GLY A 275 11.30 -10.68 1.76
C GLY A 275 10.53 -11.13 0.52
N ILE A 276 10.84 -12.29 -0.06
CA ILE A 276 10.15 -12.80 -1.27
C ILE A 276 8.62 -12.83 -1.15
N PRO A 277 8.00 -13.34 -0.06
CA PRO A 277 6.55 -13.34 0.07
C PRO A 277 5.95 -11.94 -0.11
N THR A 278 6.52 -10.96 0.57
CA THR A 278 6.08 -9.56 0.47
C THR A 278 6.37 -9.00 -0.93
N GLY A 279 7.50 -9.35 -1.53
CA GLY A 279 7.81 -8.91 -2.88
C GLY A 279 6.83 -9.42 -3.93
N ILE A 280 6.35 -10.67 -3.79
CA ILE A 280 5.29 -11.22 -4.65
C ILE A 280 3.96 -10.51 -4.35
N ASP A 281 3.64 -10.22 -3.09
CA ASP A 281 2.44 -9.44 -2.73
C ASP A 281 2.47 -8.04 -3.37
N ASN A 282 3.64 -7.42 -3.50
CA ASN A 282 3.77 -6.12 -4.17
C ASN A 282 3.41 -6.20 -5.66
N VAL A 283 3.83 -7.26 -6.34
CA VAL A 283 3.49 -7.54 -7.75
C VAL A 283 2.00 -7.86 -7.87
N ALA A 284 1.47 -8.67 -6.96
CA ALA A 284 0.04 -8.98 -6.88
C ALA A 284 -0.80 -7.71 -6.71
N ALA A 285 -0.37 -6.77 -5.86
CA ALA A 285 -1.06 -5.50 -5.66
C ALA A 285 -1.10 -4.63 -6.93
N ALA A 286 -0.03 -4.63 -7.75
CA ALA A 286 -0.02 -3.92 -9.02
C ALA A 286 -1.02 -4.52 -10.03
N VAL A 287 -1.07 -5.85 -10.13
CA VAL A 287 -2.05 -6.57 -10.98
C VAL A 287 -3.47 -6.36 -10.47
N GLN A 288 -3.69 -6.38 -9.15
CA GLN A 288 -4.98 -6.09 -8.54
C GLN A 288 -5.42 -4.65 -8.82
N LEU A 289 -4.50 -3.69 -8.78
CA LEU A 289 -4.82 -2.30 -9.12
C LEU A 289 -5.27 -2.19 -10.59
N LEU A 290 -4.59 -2.87 -11.51
CA LEU A 290 -5.02 -2.94 -12.91
C LEU A 290 -6.41 -3.57 -13.03
N GLN A 291 -6.67 -4.67 -12.31
CA GLN A 291 -7.99 -5.32 -12.26
C GLN A 291 -9.09 -4.36 -11.78
N VAL A 292 -8.87 -3.67 -10.66
CA VAL A 292 -9.84 -2.73 -10.08
C VAL A 292 -10.11 -1.57 -11.05
N ARG A 293 -9.06 -1.00 -11.65
CA ARG A 293 -9.23 0.07 -12.65
C ARG A 293 -9.94 -0.41 -13.90
N SER A 294 -9.69 -1.66 -14.32
CA SER A 294 -10.41 -2.30 -15.43
C SER A 294 -11.90 -2.48 -15.12
N ASN A 295 -12.23 -2.77 -13.87
CA ASN A 295 -13.62 -2.95 -13.44
C ASN A 295 -14.37 -1.62 -13.25
N GLU A 296 -13.70 -0.58 -12.75
CA GLU A 296 -14.36 0.64 -12.29
C GLU A 296 -14.18 1.85 -13.21
N LYS A 297 -13.08 1.91 -13.96
CA LYS A 297 -12.65 3.11 -14.70
C LYS A 297 -12.59 2.89 -16.21
N TYR A 298 -12.05 1.75 -16.66
CA TYR A 298 -11.83 1.53 -18.08
C TYR A 298 -13.08 0.95 -18.75
N PRO A 299 -13.41 1.39 -19.98
CA PRO A 299 -14.50 0.82 -20.77
C PRO A 299 -14.07 -0.53 -21.38
N VAL A 300 -13.83 -1.53 -20.53
CA VAL A 300 -13.44 -2.88 -20.97
C VAL A 300 -14.48 -3.92 -20.58
N ASP A 301 -14.55 -4.99 -21.37
CA ASP A 301 -15.41 -6.14 -21.07
C ASP A 301 -15.07 -6.80 -19.72
N LYS A 302 -16.10 -7.30 -19.03
CA LYS A 302 -15.98 -7.93 -17.72
C LYS A 302 -15.09 -9.19 -17.75
N ALA A 303 -15.04 -9.90 -18.89
CA ALA A 303 -14.18 -11.07 -19.07
C ALA A 303 -12.68 -10.73 -18.85
N ILE A 304 -12.26 -9.49 -19.14
CA ILE A 304 -10.88 -9.04 -18.87
C ILE A 304 -10.61 -8.91 -17.37
N VAL A 305 -11.59 -8.37 -16.64
CA VAL A 305 -11.50 -8.24 -15.17
C VAL A 305 -11.40 -9.59 -14.50
N ASP A 306 -12.15 -10.58 -15.01
CA ASP A 306 -12.15 -11.94 -14.48
C ASP A 306 -10.82 -12.64 -14.81
N ALA A 307 -10.27 -12.48 -16.02
CA ALA A 307 -8.95 -13.00 -16.38
C ALA A 307 -7.82 -12.41 -15.51
N LEU A 308 -7.89 -11.10 -15.20
CA LEU A 308 -6.94 -10.46 -14.26
C LEU A 308 -7.09 -10.99 -12.83
N ALA A 309 -8.32 -11.36 -12.41
CA ALA A 309 -8.58 -11.96 -11.11
C ALA A 309 -7.90 -13.33 -10.95
N ASP A 310 -7.91 -14.14 -12.01
CA ASP A 310 -7.25 -15.44 -12.05
C ASP A 310 -5.73 -15.29 -11.90
N VAL A 311 -5.13 -14.34 -12.63
CA VAL A 311 -3.69 -14.03 -12.53
C VAL A 311 -3.34 -13.60 -11.10
N HIS A 312 -4.10 -12.67 -10.52
CA HIS A 312 -3.91 -12.21 -9.15
C HIS A 312 -3.98 -13.37 -8.13
N THR A 313 -4.94 -14.29 -8.31
CA THR A 313 -5.10 -15.46 -7.45
C THR A 313 -3.87 -16.38 -7.52
N LEU A 314 -3.28 -16.57 -8.70
CA LEU A 314 -2.04 -17.35 -8.84
C LEU A 314 -0.85 -16.66 -8.19
N LEU A 315 -0.75 -15.33 -8.26
CA LEU A 315 0.28 -14.57 -7.54
C LEU A 315 0.16 -14.73 -6.02
N LEU A 316 -1.05 -14.70 -5.46
CA LEU A 316 -1.26 -14.95 -4.04
C LEU A 316 -0.89 -16.39 -3.62
N LYS A 317 -1.08 -17.38 -4.50
CA LYS A 317 -0.59 -18.74 -4.26
C LYS A 317 0.94 -18.80 -4.23
N ALA A 318 1.61 -18.10 -5.14
CA ALA A 318 3.07 -17.98 -5.14
C ALA A 318 3.59 -17.28 -3.87
N ALA A 319 2.96 -16.18 -3.46
CA ALA A 319 3.28 -15.49 -2.21
C ALA A 319 3.10 -16.40 -1.00
N SER A 320 2.00 -17.16 -0.95
CA SER A 320 1.73 -18.12 0.12
C SER A 320 2.78 -19.23 0.18
N ALA A 321 3.19 -19.80 -0.95
CA ALA A 321 4.25 -20.82 -0.98
C ALA A 321 5.60 -20.25 -0.49
N ALA A 322 5.89 -18.99 -0.83
CA ALA A 322 7.11 -18.34 -0.39
C ALA A 322 7.18 -18.14 1.13
N GLN A 323 6.05 -18.10 1.85
CA GLN A 323 6.03 -17.91 3.30
C GLN A 323 6.78 -19.03 4.04
N ASP A 324 6.92 -20.21 3.42
CA ASP A 324 7.64 -21.34 3.98
C ASP A 324 9.16 -21.25 3.80
N LEU A 325 9.69 -20.30 3.00
CA LEU A 325 11.12 -20.19 2.73
C LEU A 325 11.93 -19.89 4.00
N MET A 326 11.65 -18.79 4.68
CA MET A 326 12.38 -18.41 5.89
C MET A 326 12.24 -19.43 7.05
N PRO A 327 11.03 -19.95 7.37
CA PRO A 327 10.90 -21.05 8.33
C PRO A 327 11.74 -22.28 8.00
N ASN A 328 11.77 -22.71 6.73
CA ASN A 328 12.61 -23.83 6.30
C ASN A 328 14.09 -23.49 6.39
N PHE A 329 14.51 -22.30 5.93
CA PHE A 329 15.90 -21.86 6.05
C PHE A 329 16.38 -21.93 7.51
N ARG A 330 15.59 -21.41 8.45
CA ARG A 330 15.90 -21.44 9.88
C ARG A 330 15.99 -22.85 10.43
N ARG A 331 15.06 -23.74 10.03
CA ARG A 331 15.06 -25.14 10.47
C ARG A 331 16.28 -25.90 9.93
N LEU A 332 16.65 -25.68 8.69
CA LEU A 332 17.73 -26.37 7.99
C LEU A 332 19.12 -25.91 8.47
N HIS A 333 19.24 -24.63 8.84
CA HIS A 333 20.51 -24.01 9.26
C HIS A 333 20.52 -23.64 10.75
N ALA A 334 19.68 -24.29 11.57
CA ALA A 334 19.56 -23.99 12.99
C ALA A 334 20.90 -23.97 13.75
N PRO A 335 21.86 -24.90 13.51
CA PRO A 335 23.15 -24.86 14.19
C PRO A 335 24.00 -23.64 13.84
N ASP A 336 23.91 -23.13 12.61
CA ASP A 336 24.72 -22.01 12.15
C ASP A 336 24.09 -20.69 12.59
N ILE A 337 22.76 -20.60 12.49
CA ILE A 337 21.98 -19.46 12.99
C ILE A 337 22.15 -19.30 14.51
N ALA A 338 22.16 -20.39 15.27
CA ALA A 338 22.34 -20.33 16.72
C ALA A 338 23.70 -19.71 17.12
N ARG A 339 24.75 -19.92 16.33
CA ARG A 339 26.07 -19.31 16.58
C ARG A 339 26.05 -17.79 16.35
N HIS A 340 25.23 -17.31 15.41
CA HIS A 340 25.07 -15.89 15.15
C HIS A 340 24.15 -15.19 16.17
N GLU A 341 23.03 -15.82 16.53
CA GLU A 341 22.01 -15.23 17.42
C GLU A 341 22.39 -15.37 18.91
N ALA A 342 23.14 -16.41 19.28
CA ALA A 342 23.56 -16.67 20.65
C ALA A 342 25.02 -17.18 20.70
N PRO A 343 26.01 -16.33 20.38
CA PRO A 343 27.41 -16.73 20.34
C PRO A 343 27.89 -17.19 21.73
N ARG A 344 28.59 -18.34 21.81
CA ARG A 344 28.90 -19.02 23.09
C ARG A 344 29.69 -18.13 24.05
N ASN A 345 30.63 -17.36 23.53
CA ASN A 345 31.51 -16.45 24.28
C ASN A 345 31.57 -15.05 23.65
N GLY A 346 30.50 -14.63 22.96
CA GLY A 346 30.44 -13.36 22.23
C GLY A 346 30.99 -13.44 20.80
N VAL A 347 30.70 -12.39 20.01
CA VAL A 347 30.96 -12.36 18.56
C VAL A 347 32.45 -12.48 18.23
N GLU A 348 33.32 -11.81 18.98
CA GLU A 348 34.79 -11.88 18.78
C GLU A 348 35.33 -13.31 18.95
N ALA A 349 34.80 -14.07 19.91
CA ALA A 349 35.25 -15.43 20.17
C ALA A 349 34.75 -16.44 19.12
N GLU A 350 33.56 -16.25 18.57
CA GLU A 350 33.07 -17.05 17.44
C GLU A 350 33.83 -16.70 16.14
N GLY A 351 34.20 -15.42 15.94
CA GLY A 351 35.00 -14.97 14.78
C GLY A 351 36.41 -15.54 14.70
N MET A 352 36.93 -16.16 15.78
CA MET A 352 38.23 -16.85 15.80
C MET A 352 38.20 -18.23 15.10
N TRP A 353 37.01 -18.74 14.75
CA TRP A 353 36.83 -20.08 14.18
C TRP A 353 36.73 -20.12 12.64
N ASP A 354 36.97 -18.98 11.97
CA ASP A 354 36.55 -18.68 10.58
C ASP A 354 35.02 -18.80 10.42
N VAL A 355 34.36 -17.63 10.41
CA VAL A 355 32.95 -17.47 10.00
C VAL A 355 32.90 -16.72 8.69
#